data_AF-A0A165T8L2-F1
#
_entry.id   AF-A0A165T8L2-F1
#
_cell.length_a   1.000
_cell.length_b   1.000
_cell.length_c   1.000
_cell.angle_alpha   90.00
_cell.angle_beta   90.00
_cell.angle_gamma   90.00
#
_symmetry.space_group_name_H-M   'P 1'
#
loop_
_entity.id
_entity.type
_entity.pdbx_description
1 polymer ?
#
loop_
_entity_poly.entity_id
_entity_poly.type
_entity_poly.pdbx_seq_one_letter_code
_entity_poly.pdbx_strand_id
1 'polypeptide(L)'
;MKPKTIPALTYDLPGNETDIATVAVDTLLIARKDVSEASIYELTRTFLEQKPRFTAIAPHLFAGINESFDPLDLSFPLHRGARAYFERDNPGFIERYAETINMLVYVSFLLISASLAFARWRERTKKDRIDVFYTRIMDIRQDASRSVTERLGELDALEQEAFDLLVKERLSANESFRIFTDLLATARSELNRD
;
A
#
# COMPACT_ATOMS: atom_id res chain seq x y z
N MET A 1 3.17 -16.11 -43.30
CA MET A 1 2.41 -15.15 -44.13
C MET A 1 0.93 -15.46 -43.97
N LYS A 2 0.11 -14.46 -43.62
CA LYS A 2 -1.34 -14.63 -43.53
C LYS A 2 -1.95 -14.38 -44.92
N PRO A 3 -2.86 -15.23 -45.42
CA PRO A 3 -3.56 -14.98 -46.68
C PRO A 3 -4.37 -13.68 -46.58
N LYS A 4 -4.39 -12.91 -47.68
CA LYS A 4 -5.15 -11.66 -47.81
C LYS A 4 -6.00 -11.72 -49.07
N THR A 5 -7.16 -11.07 -49.02
CA THR A 5 -8.08 -10.98 -50.14
C THR A 5 -8.06 -9.57 -50.69
N ILE A 6 -7.86 -9.45 -52.00
CA ILE A 6 -8.17 -8.23 -52.74
C ILE A 6 -9.64 -8.33 -53.11
N PRO A 7 -10.52 -7.43 -52.61
CA PRO A 7 -11.94 -7.47 -52.91
C PRO A 7 -12.23 -7.32 -54.41
N ALA A 8 -13.31 -7.95 -54.88
CA ALA A 8 -13.85 -7.72 -56.22
C ALA A 8 -14.01 -6.22 -56.49
N LEU A 9 -13.80 -5.81 -57.74
CA LEU A 9 -13.95 -4.43 -58.24
C LEU A 9 -12.98 -3.40 -57.62
N THR A 10 -11.90 -3.84 -56.97
CA THR A 10 -10.82 -2.94 -56.49
C THR A 10 -10.15 -2.12 -57.63
N TYR A 11 -10.01 -2.72 -58.81
CA TYR A 11 -9.47 -2.10 -60.02
C TYR A 11 -10.56 -1.96 -61.09
N ASP A 12 -10.57 -0.84 -61.80
CA ASP A 12 -11.44 -0.56 -62.95
C ASP A 12 -10.87 -1.18 -64.23
N LEU A 13 -10.71 -2.51 -64.22
CA LEU A 13 -10.18 -3.32 -65.30
C LEU A 13 -11.04 -4.59 -65.47
N PRO A 14 -11.21 -5.10 -66.70
CA PRO A 14 -11.97 -6.33 -66.93
C PRO A 14 -11.28 -7.53 -66.26
N GLY A 15 -12.08 -8.46 -65.71
CA GLY A 15 -11.57 -9.67 -65.05
C GLY A 15 -11.35 -9.57 -63.53
N ASN A 16 -11.93 -8.55 -62.90
CA ASN A 16 -11.84 -8.30 -61.46
C ASN A 16 -13.22 -8.37 -60.76
N GLU A 17 -14.12 -9.19 -61.26
CA GLU A 17 -15.50 -9.32 -60.76
C GLU A 17 -15.61 -10.25 -59.53
N THR A 18 -14.53 -10.93 -59.17
CA THR A 18 -14.45 -11.86 -58.03
C THR A 18 -13.27 -11.53 -57.13
N ASP A 19 -13.41 -11.83 -55.85
CA ASP A 19 -12.33 -11.73 -54.86
C ASP A 19 -11.09 -12.52 -55.27
N ILE A 20 -9.91 -11.92 -55.11
CA ILE A 20 -8.62 -12.55 -55.42
C ILE A 20 -7.90 -12.88 -54.11
N ALA A 21 -7.73 -14.17 -53.83
CA ALA A 21 -6.92 -14.65 -52.72
C ALA A 21 -5.43 -14.55 -53.06
N THR A 22 -4.67 -13.86 -52.22
CA THR A 22 -3.24 -13.60 -52.42
C THR A 22 -2.50 -13.52 -51.09
N VAL A 23 -1.22 -13.13 -51.14
CA VAL A 23 -0.38 -12.83 -49.99
C VAL A 23 -0.07 -11.34 -49.93
N ALA A 24 0.14 -10.82 -48.72
CA ALA A 24 0.56 -9.44 -48.50
C ALA A 24 1.72 -9.39 -47.51
N VAL A 25 2.47 -8.29 -47.58
CA VAL A 25 3.53 -7.93 -46.63
C VAL A 25 3.28 -6.53 -46.11
N ASP A 26 3.74 -6.26 -44.90
CA ASP A 26 3.62 -4.94 -44.31
C ASP A 26 4.67 -3.98 -44.92
N THR A 27 4.25 -2.73 -45.15
CA THR A 27 5.16 -1.67 -45.60
C THR A 27 5.74 -0.98 -44.37
N LEU A 28 7.07 -0.91 -44.30
CA LEU A 28 7.79 -0.36 -43.15
C LEU A 28 8.58 0.88 -43.57
N LEU A 29 8.49 1.95 -42.78
CA LEU A 29 9.35 3.12 -42.90
C LEU A 29 10.56 2.94 -42.01
N ILE A 30 11.74 2.80 -42.62
CA ILE A 30 12.99 2.49 -41.92
C ILE A 30 13.94 3.68 -42.00
N ALA A 31 14.64 3.95 -40.90
CA ALA A 31 15.70 4.95 -40.82
C ALA A 31 16.98 4.32 -40.26
N ARG A 32 18.13 4.92 -40.58
CA ARG A 32 19.41 4.53 -39.96
C ARG A 32 19.43 4.91 -38.48
N LYS A 33 20.20 4.18 -37.69
CA LYS A 33 20.34 4.42 -36.23
C LYS A 33 20.97 5.78 -35.86
N ASP A 34 21.68 6.39 -36.80
CA ASP A 34 22.46 7.62 -36.60
C ASP A 34 21.68 8.88 -36.94
N VAL A 35 20.44 8.75 -37.43
CA VAL A 35 19.56 9.89 -37.64
C VAL A 35 19.18 10.50 -36.30
N SER A 36 19.11 11.84 -36.26
CA SER A 36 18.76 12.58 -35.05
C SER A 36 17.46 12.07 -34.43
N GLU A 37 17.52 11.81 -33.12
CA GLU A 37 16.36 11.39 -32.32
C GLU A 37 15.22 12.39 -32.41
N ALA A 38 15.52 13.69 -32.30
CA ALA A 38 14.54 14.76 -32.39
C ALA A 38 13.88 14.81 -33.79
N SER A 39 14.64 14.60 -34.85
CA SER A 39 14.09 14.60 -36.21
C SER A 39 13.14 13.43 -36.44
N ILE A 40 13.49 12.24 -35.96
CA ILE A 40 12.60 11.08 -36.05
C ILE A 40 11.37 11.26 -35.16
N TYR A 41 11.51 11.83 -33.97
CA TYR A 41 10.38 12.15 -33.10
C TYR A 41 9.37 13.06 -33.81
N GLU A 42 9.82 14.19 -34.35
CA GLU A 42 8.95 15.13 -35.07
C GLU A 42 8.34 14.54 -36.34
N LEU A 43 9.09 13.68 -37.04
CA LEU A 43 8.57 12.94 -38.19
C LEU A 43 7.43 12.00 -37.79
N THR A 44 7.65 11.17 -36.76
CA THR A 44 6.66 10.24 -36.23
C THR A 44 5.41 10.98 -35.74
N ARG A 45 5.60 12.07 -35.00
CA ARG A 45 4.55 12.99 -34.58
C ARG A 45 3.74 13.51 -35.75
N THR A 46 4.41 14.05 -36.76
CA THR A 46 3.75 14.62 -37.93
C THR A 46 2.91 13.57 -38.67
N PHE A 47 3.42 12.35 -38.87
CA PHE A 47 2.67 11.29 -39.53
C PHE A 47 1.40 10.89 -38.78
N LEU A 48 1.45 10.82 -37.45
CA LEU A 48 0.34 10.36 -36.64
C LEU A 48 -0.69 11.47 -36.40
N GLU A 49 -0.25 12.68 -36.04
CA GLU A 49 -1.14 13.83 -35.84
C GLU A 49 -1.80 14.29 -37.15
N GLN A 50 -1.07 14.27 -38.27
CA GLN A 50 -1.60 14.67 -39.58
C GLN A 50 -2.16 13.49 -40.39
N LYS A 51 -2.32 12.31 -39.78
CA LYS A 51 -2.89 11.11 -40.45
C LYS A 51 -4.17 11.42 -41.23
N PRO A 52 -5.17 12.17 -40.72
CA PRO A 52 -6.40 12.44 -41.46
C PRO A 52 -6.12 13.15 -42.80
N ARG A 53 -5.18 14.12 -42.79
CA ARG A 53 -4.79 14.88 -43.97
C ARG A 53 -4.06 14.00 -44.98
N PHE A 54 -3.14 13.14 -44.54
CA PHE A 54 -2.43 12.23 -45.43
C PHE A 54 -3.35 11.15 -46.01
N THR A 55 -4.27 10.63 -45.20
CA THR A 55 -5.29 9.64 -45.63
C THR A 55 -6.25 10.24 -46.65
N ALA A 56 -6.57 11.53 -46.56
CA ALA A 56 -7.38 12.22 -47.57
C ALA A 56 -6.70 12.31 -48.95
N ILE A 57 -5.37 12.39 -48.98
CA ILE A 57 -4.58 12.47 -50.22
C ILE A 57 -4.32 11.07 -50.80
N ALA A 58 -3.87 10.13 -49.97
CA ALA A 58 -3.48 8.79 -50.38
C ALA A 58 -3.95 7.75 -49.34
N PRO A 59 -5.26 7.40 -49.35
CA PRO A 59 -5.85 6.53 -48.33
C PRO A 59 -5.20 5.15 -48.29
N HIS A 60 -4.79 4.62 -49.45
CA HIS A 60 -4.15 3.31 -49.58
C HIS A 60 -2.75 3.22 -48.93
N LEU A 61 -2.05 4.35 -48.74
CA LEU A 61 -0.75 4.39 -48.04
C LEU A 61 -0.89 4.68 -46.55
N PHE A 62 -1.83 5.57 -46.19
CA PHE A 62 -1.86 6.17 -44.85
C PHE A 62 -2.95 5.62 -43.93
N ALA A 63 -3.97 4.93 -44.45
CA ALA A 63 -5.06 4.39 -43.63
C ALA A 63 -4.55 3.41 -42.55
N GLY A 64 -3.52 2.63 -42.88
CA GLY A 64 -2.93 1.63 -42.00
C GLY A 64 -2.04 2.18 -40.88
N ILE A 65 -1.60 3.44 -40.94
CA ILE A 65 -0.73 4.02 -39.91
C ILE A 65 -1.50 4.17 -38.59
N ASN A 66 -0.98 3.66 -37.48
CA ASN A 66 -1.61 3.79 -36.16
C ASN A 66 -0.54 3.77 -35.05
N GLU A 67 -0.96 4.11 -33.82
CA GLU A 67 -0.09 4.08 -32.63
C GLU A 67 -0.02 2.69 -31.98
N SER A 68 -0.93 1.77 -32.33
CA SER A 68 -0.97 0.41 -31.81
C SER A 68 0.02 -0.47 -32.54
N PHE A 69 1.28 -0.40 -32.12
CA PHE A 69 2.38 -1.11 -32.74
C PHE A 69 2.99 -2.10 -31.73
N ASP A 70 3.00 -3.40 -32.06
CA ASP A 70 3.68 -4.43 -31.25
C ASP A 70 5.17 -4.47 -31.63
N PRO A 71 6.10 -4.09 -30.72
CA PRO A 71 7.54 -4.17 -31.00
C PRO A 71 8.04 -5.56 -31.36
N LEU A 72 7.32 -6.62 -30.98
CA LEU A 72 7.66 -8.00 -31.27
C LEU A 72 7.33 -8.43 -32.71
N ASP A 73 6.47 -7.67 -33.41
CA ASP A 73 6.14 -7.94 -34.82
C ASP A 73 7.24 -7.46 -35.79
N LEU A 74 8.15 -6.60 -35.34
CA LEU A 74 9.27 -6.15 -36.17
C LEU A 74 10.48 -7.07 -36.05
N SER A 75 11.12 -7.33 -37.19
CA SER A 75 12.42 -7.98 -37.25
C SER A 75 13.59 -7.09 -36.81
N PHE A 76 13.32 -5.83 -36.45
CA PHE A 76 14.33 -4.83 -36.07
C PHE A 76 13.79 -3.86 -35.01
N PRO A 77 14.65 -3.28 -34.17
CA PRO A 77 14.23 -2.41 -33.09
C PRO A 77 13.71 -1.04 -33.60
N LEU A 78 12.78 -0.45 -32.85
CA LEU A 78 12.33 0.92 -33.10
C LEU A 78 13.45 1.95 -32.87
N HIS A 79 13.49 2.94 -33.76
CA HIS A 79 14.34 4.12 -33.59
C HIS A 79 13.99 4.85 -32.29
N ARG A 80 15.01 5.40 -31.60
CA ARG A 80 14.83 6.06 -30.29
C ARG A 80 13.79 7.18 -30.32
N GLY A 81 13.81 8.01 -31.37
CA GLY A 81 12.85 9.12 -31.53
C GLY A 81 11.41 8.66 -31.71
N ALA A 82 11.17 7.58 -32.46
CA ALA A 82 9.84 7.02 -32.63
C ALA A 82 9.34 6.40 -31.31
N ARG A 83 10.21 5.69 -30.61
CA ARG A 83 9.90 5.13 -29.28
C ARG A 83 9.57 6.22 -28.27
N ALA A 84 10.35 7.28 -28.21
CA ALA A 84 10.09 8.42 -27.33
C ALA A 84 8.71 9.04 -27.62
N TYR A 85 8.27 9.09 -28.89
CA TYR A 85 6.94 9.56 -29.25
C TYR A 85 5.82 8.60 -28.81
N PHE A 86 6.00 7.29 -29.00
CA PHE A 86 5.02 6.29 -28.59
C PHE A 86 4.92 6.14 -27.06
N GLU A 87 6.02 6.34 -26.34
CA GLU A 87 6.09 6.23 -24.89
C GLU A 87 5.85 7.57 -24.17
N ARG A 88 5.53 8.66 -24.89
CA ARG A 88 5.41 10.02 -24.33
C ARG A 88 4.38 10.12 -23.19
N ASP A 89 3.31 9.34 -23.29
CA ASP A 89 2.18 9.34 -22.35
C ASP A 89 2.26 8.18 -21.35
N ASN A 90 3.36 7.40 -21.38
CA ASN A 90 3.54 6.32 -20.41
C ASN A 90 3.85 6.92 -19.04
N PRO A 91 2.99 6.69 -18.02
CA PRO A 91 3.23 7.25 -16.70
C PRO A 91 4.54 6.69 -16.15
N GLY A 92 5.35 7.59 -15.62
CA GLY A 92 6.58 7.24 -14.92
C GLY A 92 6.30 6.34 -13.72
N PHE A 93 7.35 5.74 -13.15
CA PHE A 93 7.19 4.84 -11.99
C PHE A 93 6.41 5.50 -10.84
N ILE A 94 6.79 6.71 -10.46
CA ILE A 94 6.15 7.42 -9.33
C ILE A 94 4.70 7.79 -9.66
N GLU A 95 4.42 8.26 -10.87
CA GLU A 95 3.06 8.62 -11.30
C GLU A 95 2.13 7.41 -11.34
N ARG A 96 2.63 6.29 -11.89
CA ARG A 96 1.89 5.01 -11.95
C ARG A 96 1.52 4.48 -10.57
N TYR A 97 2.39 4.66 -9.58
CA TYR A 97 2.21 4.13 -8.23
C TYR A 97 1.84 5.18 -7.19
N ALA A 98 1.56 6.43 -7.59
CA ALA A 98 1.29 7.54 -6.67
C ALA A 98 0.14 7.21 -5.70
N GLU A 99 -0.96 6.67 -6.22
CA GLU A 99 -2.13 6.31 -5.43
C GLU A 99 -1.84 5.17 -4.44
N THR A 100 -1.10 4.15 -4.88
CA THR A 100 -0.71 3.04 -4.01
C THR A 100 0.23 3.50 -2.89
N ILE A 101 1.19 4.37 -3.21
CA ILE A 101 2.10 4.96 -2.22
C ILE A 101 1.30 5.75 -1.19
N ASN A 102 0.35 6.57 -1.62
CA ASN A 102 -0.52 7.36 -0.73
C ASN A 102 -1.32 6.47 0.23
N MET A 103 -1.94 5.40 -0.29
CA MET A 103 -2.63 4.40 0.53
C MET A 103 -1.71 3.78 1.59
N LEU A 104 -0.49 3.39 1.23
CA LEU A 104 0.48 2.83 2.16
C LEU A 104 0.90 3.83 3.25
N VAL A 105 1.05 5.10 2.89
CA VAL A 105 1.34 6.18 3.85
C VAL A 105 0.19 6.32 4.86
N TYR A 106 -1.06 6.38 4.39
CA TYR A 106 -2.22 6.44 5.28
C TYR A 106 -2.35 5.22 6.21
N VAL A 107 -2.17 4.01 5.67
CA VAL A 107 -2.18 2.78 6.48
C VAL A 107 -1.07 2.82 7.52
N SER A 108 0.12 3.31 7.17
CA SER A 108 1.24 3.45 8.11
C SER A 108 0.90 4.43 9.24
N PHE A 109 0.34 5.60 8.92
CA PHE A 109 -0.11 6.56 9.92
C PHE A 109 -1.21 5.99 10.83
N LEU A 110 -2.15 5.23 10.26
CA LEU A 110 -3.22 4.58 11.01
C LEU A 110 -2.66 3.51 11.97
N LEU A 111 -1.72 2.69 11.51
CA LEU A 111 -1.06 1.67 12.33
C LEU A 111 -0.23 2.27 13.46
N ILE A 112 0.53 3.34 13.18
CA ILE A 112 1.30 4.06 14.20
C ILE A 112 0.35 4.64 15.25
N SER A 113 -0.74 5.28 14.81
CA SER A 113 -1.74 5.87 15.70
C SER A 113 -2.41 4.81 16.57
N ALA A 114 -2.82 3.69 15.97
CA ALA A 114 -3.41 2.55 16.68
C ALA A 114 -2.44 1.92 17.69
N SER A 115 -1.17 1.75 17.31
CA SER A 115 -0.12 1.22 18.19
C SER A 115 0.12 2.12 19.40
N LEU A 116 0.23 3.43 19.19
CA LEU A 116 0.39 4.41 20.28
C LEU A 116 -0.83 4.44 21.20
N ALA A 117 -2.04 4.41 20.63
CA ALA A 117 -3.29 4.35 21.41
C ALA A 117 -3.36 3.07 22.25
N PHE A 118 -2.99 1.94 21.68
CA PHE A 118 -2.96 0.64 22.35
C PHE A 118 -1.94 0.60 23.50
N ALA A 119 -0.74 1.14 23.28
CA ALA A 119 0.29 1.24 24.31
C ALA A 119 -0.20 2.07 25.52
N ARG A 120 -0.80 3.24 25.26
CA ARG A 120 -1.37 4.11 26.30
C ARG A 120 -2.54 3.45 27.04
N TRP A 121 -3.41 2.74 26.32
CA TRP A 121 -4.53 2.04 26.94
C TRP A 121 -4.05 0.96 27.90
N ARG A 122 -3.04 0.17 27.50
CA ARG A 122 -2.45 -0.87 28.36
C ARG A 122 -1.85 -0.29 29.64
N GLU A 123 -1.20 0.87 29.58
CA GLU A 123 -0.62 1.51 30.75
C GLU A 123 -1.70 2.00 31.74
N ARG A 124 -2.79 2.59 31.25
CA ARG A 124 -3.93 3.00 32.09
C ARG A 124 -4.55 1.83 32.83
N THR A 125 -4.80 0.72 32.15
CA THR A 125 -5.41 -0.46 32.78
C THR A 125 -4.54 -1.06 33.90
N LYS A 126 -3.20 -0.97 33.80
CA LYS A 126 -2.32 -1.41 34.89
C LYS A 126 -2.41 -0.48 36.11
N LYS A 127 -2.59 0.82 35.88
CA LYS A 127 -2.80 1.81 36.95
C LYS A 127 -4.14 1.58 37.65
N ASP A 128 -5.23 1.44 36.90
CA ASP A 128 -6.57 1.24 37.51
C ASP A 128 -6.63 -0.02 38.41
N ARG A 129 -5.85 -1.06 38.08
CA ARG A 129 -5.76 -2.27 38.90
C ARG A 129 -5.14 -2.02 40.27
N ILE A 130 -4.16 -1.13 40.38
CA ILE A 130 -3.49 -0.87 41.67
C ILE A 130 -4.36 -0.07 42.61
N ASP A 131 -5.21 0.80 42.06
CA ASP A 131 -6.16 1.59 42.83
C ASP A 131 -7.16 0.69 43.57
N VAL A 132 -7.56 -0.45 42.96
CA VAL A 132 -8.39 -1.47 43.63
C VAL A 132 -7.69 -2.04 44.87
N PHE A 133 -6.38 -2.26 44.82
CA PHE A 133 -5.61 -2.77 45.96
C PHE A 133 -5.53 -1.73 47.09
N TYR A 134 -5.41 -0.44 46.77
CA TYR A 134 -5.45 0.62 47.79
C TYR A 134 -6.77 0.63 48.55
N THR A 135 -7.89 0.58 47.84
CA THR A 135 -9.22 0.57 48.45
C THR A 135 -9.40 -0.66 49.33
N ARG A 136 -8.98 -1.85 48.85
CA ARG A 136 -9.06 -3.09 49.64
C ARG A 136 -8.25 -3.04 50.94
N ILE A 137 -7.03 -2.47 50.93
CA ILE A 137 -6.26 -2.26 52.17
C ILE A 137 -7.04 -1.36 53.15
N MET A 138 -7.60 -0.26 52.66
CA MET A 138 -8.33 0.69 53.49
C MET A 138 -9.58 0.07 54.10
N ASP A 139 -10.33 -0.72 53.32
CA ASP A 139 -11.51 -1.44 53.79
C ASP A 139 -11.14 -2.47 54.86
N ILE A 140 -10.11 -3.29 54.63
CA ILE A 140 -9.62 -4.27 55.62
C ILE A 140 -9.19 -3.54 56.89
N ARG A 141 -8.53 -2.37 56.78
CA ARG A 141 -8.07 -1.56 57.92
C ARG A 141 -9.18 -0.82 58.66
N GLN A 142 -10.34 -0.58 58.05
CA GLN A 142 -11.47 0.08 58.73
C GLN A 142 -12.51 -0.92 59.28
N ASP A 143 -12.48 -2.18 58.86
CA ASP A 143 -13.42 -3.21 59.35
C ASP A 143 -13.09 -3.67 60.79
N ALA A 144 -13.55 -2.90 61.77
CA ALA A 144 -13.39 -3.19 63.20
C ALA A 144 -14.25 -4.38 63.69
N SER A 145 -15.10 -4.96 62.83
CA SER A 145 -15.93 -6.11 63.21
C SER A 145 -15.18 -7.45 63.19
N ARG A 146 -14.05 -7.51 62.48
CA ARG A 146 -13.23 -8.72 62.33
C ARG A 146 -12.08 -8.76 63.33
N SER A 147 -11.64 -9.97 63.67
CA SER A 147 -10.48 -10.14 64.56
C SER A 147 -9.18 -9.66 63.90
N VAL A 148 -8.22 -9.22 64.72
CA VAL A 148 -6.89 -8.79 64.25
C VAL A 148 -6.23 -9.88 63.41
N THR A 149 -6.31 -11.14 63.85
CA THR A 149 -5.69 -12.29 63.16
C THR A 149 -6.29 -12.53 61.77
N GLU A 150 -7.61 -12.41 61.61
CA GLU A 150 -8.28 -12.54 60.31
C GLU A 150 -7.85 -11.42 59.35
N ARG A 151 -7.78 -10.18 59.85
CA ARG A 151 -7.39 -9.01 59.05
C ARG A 151 -5.94 -9.08 58.58
N LEU A 152 -5.03 -9.56 59.44
CA LEU A 152 -3.64 -9.82 59.07
C LEU A 152 -3.54 -10.90 57.98
N GLY A 153 -4.29 -11.99 58.10
CA GLY A 153 -4.35 -13.05 57.09
C GLY A 153 -4.88 -12.56 55.73
N GLU A 154 -5.87 -11.66 55.72
CA GLU A 154 -6.37 -11.04 54.49
C GLU A 154 -5.36 -10.10 53.84
N LEU A 155 -4.59 -9.33 54.63
CA LEU A 155 -3.50 -8.51 54.10
C LEU A 155 -2.39 -9.37 53.47
N ASP A 156 -2.06 -10.51 54.08
CA ASP A 156 -1.09 -11.48 53.52
C ASP A 156 -1.58 -12.05 52.18
N ALA A 157 -2.85 -12.44 52.10
CA ALA A 157 -3.45 -12.92 50.85
C ALA A 157 -3.46 -11.82 49.77
N LEU A 158 -3.78 -10.58 50.15
CA LEU A 158 -3.81 -9.44 49.24
C LEU A 158 -2.41 -9.11 48.69
N GLU A 159 -1.38 -9.20 49.54
CA GLU A 159 0.02 -9.04 49.12
C GLU A 159 0.42 -10.10 48.10
N GLN A 160 0.13 -11.38 48.37
CA GLN A 160 0.43 -12.49 47.44
C GLN A 160 -0.28 -12.31 46.10
N GLU A 161 -1.55 -11.90 46.10
CA GLU A 161 -2.32 -11.60 44.88
C GLU A 161 -1.68 -10.47 44.08
N ALA A 162 -1.30 -9.38 44.74
CA ALA A 162 -0.67 -8.23 44.09
C ALA A 162 0.70 -8.59 43.48
N PHE A 163 1.51 -9.40 44.17
CA PHE A 163 2.79 -9.89 43.66
C PHE A 163 2.62 -10.86 42.48
N ASP A 164 1.63 -11.76 42.51
CA ASP A 164 1.34 -12.65 41.36
C ASP A 164 0.94 -11.84 40.12
N LEU A 165 0.11 -10.80 40.29
CA LEU A 165 -0.24 -9.89 39.20
C LEU A 165 0.95 -9.07 38.70
N LEU A 166 1.90 -8.74 39.56
CA LEU A 166 3.14 -8.08 39.17
C LEU A 166 4.03 -9.01 38.32
N VAL A 167 4.23 -10.26 38.77
CA VAL A 167 5.00 -11.28 38.04
C VAL A 167 4.37 -11.58 36.68
N LYS A 168 3.05 -11.61 36.59
CA LYS A 168 2.29 -11.78 35.33
C LYS A 168 2.23 -10.51 34.46
N GLU A 169 2.97 -9.46 34.81
CA GLU A 169 2.98 -8.14 34.17
C GLU A 169 1.60 -7.47 34.05
N ARG A 170 0.63 -7.89 34.85
CA ARG A 170 -0.71 -7.28 34.93
C ARG A 170 -0.72 -6.07 35.86
N LEU A 171 0.29 -5.92 36.69
CA LEU A 171 0.58 -4.76 37.52
C LEU A 171 1.96 -4.18 37.16
N SER A 172 2.19 -2.89 37.42
CA SER A 172 3.46 -2.22 37.11
C SER A 172 4.34 -2.13 38.36
N ALA A 173 5.63 -2.49 38.25
CA ALA A 173 6.63 -2.32 39.31
C ALA A 173 7.12 -0.86 39.37
N ASN A 174 6.20 0.08 39.60
CA ASN A 174 6.47 1.51 39.61
C ASN A 174 6.18 2.14 40.98
N GLU A 175 6.20 3.46 41.06
CA GLU A 175 5.93 4.22 42.30
C GLU A 175 4.62 3.82 42.97
N SER A 176 3.55 3.57 42.21
CA SER A 176 2.28 3.11 42.75
C SER A 176 2.40 1.78 43.51
N PHE A 177 3.22 0.84 43.01
CA PHE A 177 3.45 -0.42 43.72
C PHE A 177 4.25 -0.22 45.01
N ARG A 178 5.20 0.71 45.02
CA ARG A 178 5.91 1.08 46.25
C ARG A 178 4.97 1.67 47.30
N ILE A 179 4.07 2.57 46.87
CA ILE A 179 3.03 3.14 47.76
C ILE A 179 2.13 2.03 48.32
N PHE A 180 1.76 1.04 47.49
CA PHE A 180 0.98 -0.12 47.94
C PHE A 180 1.71 -0.90 49.04
N THR A 181 2.97 -1.25 48.82
CA THR A 181 3.77 -2.01 49.81
C THR A 181 3.96 -1.24 51.12
N ASP A 182 4.11 0.09 51.05
CA ASP A 182 4.26 0.96 52.22
C ASP A 182 2.96 1.08 53.02
N LEU A 183 1.83 1.26 52.33
CA LEU A 183 0.50 1.24 52.95
C LEU A 183 0.21 -0.10 53.63
N LEU A 184 0.56 -1.20 52.98
CA LEU A 184 0.36 -2.56 53.50
C LEU A 184 1.23 -2.82 54.75
N ALA A 185 2.49 -2.38 54.73
CA ALA A 185 3.39 -2.47 55.88
C ALA A 185 2.87 -1.63 57.07
N THR A 186 2.37 -0.42 56.79
CA THR A 186 1.79 0.47 57.80
C THR A 186 0.54 -0.17 58.42
N ALA A 187 -0.39 -0.66 57.60
CA ALA A 187 -1.62 -1.31 58.08
C ALA A 187 -1.32 -2.53 58.97
N ARG A 188 -0.35 -3.37 58.60
CA ARG A 188 0.12 -4.48 59.46
C ARG A 188 0.71 -4.00 60.78
N SER A 189 1.49 -2.91 60.75
CA SER A 189 2.13 -2.38 61.95
C SER A 189 1.12 -1.80 62.95
N GLU A 190 0.03 -1.19 62.46
CA GLU A 190 -1.07 -0.68 63.26
C GLU A 190 -1.86 -1.84 63.91
N LEU A 191 -2.23 -2.85 63.11
CA LEU A 191 -2.95 -4.03 63.61
C LEU A 191 -2.18 -4.85 64.64
N ASN A 192 -0.84 -4.87 64.59
CA ASN A 192 -0.01 -5.56 65.58
C ASN A 192 0.21 -4.75 66.87
N ARG A 193 -0.21 -3.47 66.91
CA ARG A 193 -0.09 -2.59 68.08
C ARG A 193 -1.36 -2.51 68.92
N ASP A 194 -2.51 -2.86 68.35
CA ASP A 194 -3.80 -3.02 69.02
C ASP A 194 -3.94 -4.43 69.61
#